data_AF-A0A965KVZ2-F1
#
_entry.id   AF-A0A965KVZ2-F1
#
_cell.length_a   1.000
_cell.length_b   1.000
_cell.length_c   1.000
_cell.angle_alpha   90.00
_cell.angle_beta   90.00
_cell.angle_gamma   90.00
#
_symmetry.space_group_name_H-M   'P 1'
#
loop_
_entity.id
_entity.type
_entity.pdbx_description
1 polymer ?
#
loop_
_entity_poly.entity_id
_entity_poly.type
_entity_poly.pdbx_seq_one_letter_code
_entity_poly.pdbx_strand_id
1 'polypeptide(L)' 'LSIGGTTALAVLCASASYIAAPAAVAIALPNAKNSLAITCSIGLTFPFNLIIGIPLYENFARLLS' A
#
# COMPACT_ATOMS: atom_id res chain seq x y z
N LEU A 1 12.55 -3.50 17.14
CA LEU A 1 12.65 -2.24 16.36
C LEU A 1 12.00 -1.14 17.20
N SER A 2 12.39 0.13 17.09
CA SER A 2 11.65 1.21 17.77
C SER A 2 10.23 1.31 17.19
N ILE A 3 9.29 1.94 17.90
CA ILE A 3 7.92 2.16 17.39
C ILE A 3 7.96 2.80 16.00
N GLY A 4 8.73 3.88 15.82
CA GLY A 4 8.89 4.52 14.52
C GLY A 4 9.49 3.61 13.44
N GLY A 5 10.44 2.75 13.81
CA GLY A 5 11.00 1.76 12.89
C GLY A 5 9.99 0.70 12.48
N THR A 6 9.19 0.17 13.42
CA THR A 6 8.13 -0.82 13.16
C THR A 6 7.05 -0.21 12.27
N THR A 7 6.62 1.01 12.57
CA THR A 7 5.67 1.77 11.73
C THR A 7 6.22 1.96 10.33
N ALA A 8 7.47 2.42 10.17
CA ALA A 8 8.08 2.62 8.86
C ALA A 8 8.17 1.33 8.05
N LEU A 9 8.56 0.22 8.70
CA LEU A 9 8.59 -1.09 8.06
C LEU A 9 7.20 -1.53 7.60
N ALA A 10 6.18 -1.37 8.45
CA ALA A 10 4.79 -1.70 8.10
C ALA A 10 4.29 -0.87 6.90
N VAL A 11 4.60 0.43 6.85
CA VAL A 11 4.26 1.31 5.73
C VAL A 11 4.92 0.85 4.42
N LEU A 12 6.20 0.51 4.47
CA LEU A 12 6.94 0.02 3.31
C LEU A 12 6.34 -1.29 2.79
N CYS A 13 6.07 -2.25 3.68
CA CYS A 13 5.44 -3.51 3.32
C CYS A 13 4.05 -3.30 2.70
N ALA A 14 3.22 -2.46 3.31
CA ALA A 14 1.87 -2.17 2.82
C ALA A 14 1.86 -1.44 1.47
N SER A 15 2.91 -0.66 1.17
CA SER A 15 3.00 0.18 -0.03
C SER A 15 3.61 -0.52 -1.26
N ALA A 16 4.16 -1.72 -1.09
CA ALA A 16 4.88 -2.44 -2.16
C ALA A 16 4.04 -2.65 -3.44
N SER A 17 2.71 -2.74 -3.31
CA SER A 17 1.82 -3.11 -4.41
C SER A 17 1.44 -1.96 -5.35
N TYR A 18 1.79 -0.71 -5.07
CA TYR A 18 1.35 0.42 -5.91
C TYR A 18 1.87 0.36 -7.34
N ILE A 19 3.04 -0.24 -7.54
CA ILE A 19 3.68 -0.42 -8.86
C ILE A 19 3.51 -1.86 -9.34
N ALA A 20 3.74 -2.83 -8.44
CA ALA A 20 3.73 -4.25 -8.80
C ALA A 20 2.32 -4.72 -9.23
N ALA A 21 1.26 -4.29 -8.54
CA ALA A 21 -0.10 -4.71 -8.87
C ALA A 21 -0.56 -4.23 -10.27
N PRO A 22 -0.44 -2.94 -10.67
CA PRO A 22 -0.82 -2.52 -12.01
C PRO A 22 0.05 -3.17 -13.10
N ALA A 23 1.34 -3.37 -12.84
CA ALA A 23 2.21 -4.09 -13.78
C ALA A 23 1.77 -5.55 -13.97
N ALA A 24 1.43 -6.25 -12.88
CA ALA A 24 0.93 -7.62 -12.94
C ALA A 24 -0.41 -7.71 -13.69
N VAL A 25 -1.34 -6.77 -13.44
CA VAL A 25 -2.62 -6.70 -14.15
C VAL A 25 -2.41 -6.45 -15.65
N ALA A 26 -1.48 -5.56 -16.02
CA ALA A 26 -1.18 -5.27 -17.42
C ALA A 26 -0.69 -6.51 -18.18
N ILE A 27 0.10 -7.37 -17.53
CA ILE A 27 0.64 -8.60 -18.12
C ILE A 27 -0.41 -9.71 -18.14
N ALA A 28 -1.13 -9.91 -17.04
CA ALA A 28 -2.07 -11.03 -16.87
C ALA A 28 -3.42 -10.82 -17.59
N LEU A 29 -3.84 -9.56 -17.76
CA LEU A 29 -5.14 -9.18 -18.32
C LEU A 29 -4.97 -8.16 -19.47
N PRO A 30 -4.40 -8.56 -20.61
CA PRO A 30 -4.05 -7.63 -21.71
C PRO A 30 -5.26 -6.94 -22.35
N ASN A 31 -6.46 -7.52 -22.24
CA ASN A 31 -7.71 -6.93 -22.74
C ASN A 31 -8.39 -5.98 -21.73
N ALA A 32 -7.89 -5.88 -20.51
CA ALA A 32 -8.45 -4.99 -19.49
C ALA A 32 -7.89 -3.56 -19.63
N LYS A 33 -8.64 -2.59 -19.10
CA LYS A 33 -8.22 -1.18 -19.11
C LYS A 33 -7.12 -0.96 -18.06
N ASN A 34 -5.86 -0.86 -18.49
CA ASN A 34 -4.72 -0.63 -17.58
C ASN A 34 -4.86 0.65 -16.73
N SER A 35 -5.51 1.68 -17.27
CA SER A 35 -5.84 2.91 -16.53
C SER A 35 -6.60 2.62 -15.23
N LEU A 36 -7.52 1.65 -15.21
CA LEU A 36 -8.27 1.32 -14.00
C LEU A 36 -7.35 0.73 -12.92
N ALA A 37 -6.41 -0.13 -13.30
CA ALA A 37 -5.47 -0.72 -12.35
C ALA A 37 -4.58 0.37 -11.72
N ILE A 38 -4.09 1.31 -12.52
CA ILE A 38 -3.29 2.45 -12.04
C ILE A 38 -4.14 3.36 -11.14
N THR A 39 -5.36 3.70 -11.55
CA THR A 39 -6.26 4.55 -10.75
C THR A 39 -6.63 3.89 -9.43
N CYS A 40 -6.86 2.57 -9.39
CA CYS A 40 -7.09 1.86 -8.13
C CYS A 40 -5.85 1.86 -7.23
N SER A 41 -4.65 1.64 -7.78
CA SER A 41 -3.40 1.64 -6.99
C SER A 41 -3.04 3.02 -6.44
N ILE A 42 -3.04 4.06 -7.29
CA ILE A 42 -2.55 5.39 -6.89
C ILE A 42 -3.69 6.30 -6.42
N GLY A 43 -4.85 6.21 -7.05
CA GLY A 43 -5.99 7.06 -6.74
C GLY A 43 -6.81 6.59 -5.53
N LEU A 44 -6.73 5.31 -5.15
CA LEU A 44 -7.51 4.77 -4.04
C LEU A 44 -6.65 4.12 -2.95
N THR A 45 -5.84 3.10 -3.27
CA THR A 45 -5.14 2.36 -2.21
C THR A 45 -4.00 3.16 -1.59
N PHE A 46 -3.25 3.95 -2.36
CA PHE A 46 -2.26 4.88 -1.81
C PHE A 46 -2.84 5.88 -0.79
N PRO A 47 -3.86 6.70 -1.12
CA PRO A 47 -4.41 7.64 -0.15
C PRO A 47 -5.09 6.93 1.02
N PHE A 48 -5.72 5.77 0.82
CA PHE A 48 -6.24 4.96 1.92
C PHE A 48 -5.14 4.55 2.89
N ASN A 49 -4.01 4.07 2.39
CA ASN A 49 -2.89 3.67 3.22
C ASN A 49 -2.28 4.88 3.96
N LEU A 50 -2.21 6.04 3.31
CA LEU A 50 -1.70 7.26 3.93
C LEU A 50 -2.60 7.76 5.07
N ILE A 51 -3.91 7.84 4.82
CA ILE A 51 -4.88 8.45 5.74
C ILE A 51 -5.27 7.50 6.86
N ILE A 52 -5.47 6.22 6.55
CA ILE A 52 -5.96 5.22 7.51
C ILE A 52 -4.85 4.25 7.91
N GLY A 53 -4.08 3.76 6.94
CA GLY A 53 -3.02 2.77 7.19
C GLY A 53 -1.95 3.26 8.14
N ILE A 54 -1.30 4.41 7.87
CA ILE A 54 -0.19 4.92 8.70
C ILE A 54 -0.59 5.09 10.18
N PRO A 55 -1.70 5.78 10.52
CA PRO A 55 -2.12 5.87 11.92
C PRO A 55 -2.39 4.50 12.53
N LEU A 56 -3.02 3.59 11.78
CA LEU A 56 -3.33 2.25 12.26
C LEU A 56 -2.07 1.44 12.55
N TYR A 57 -1.07 1.50 11.66
CA TYR A 57 0.21 0.79 11.84
C TYR A 57 0.99 1.33 13.04
N GLU A 58 0.93 2.63 13.28
CA GLU A 58 1.56 3.25 14.45
C GLU A 58 0.87 2.82 15.75
N ASN A 59 -0.46 2.75 15.75
CA ASN A 59 -1.22 2.22 16.89
C ASN A 59 -0.90 0.75 17.14
N PHE A 60 -0.82 -0.08 16.10
CA PHE A 60 -0.41 -1.48 16.23
C PHE A 60 1.03 -1.61 16.74
N ALA A 61 1.96 -0.78 16.24
CA ALA A 61 3.34 -0.77 16.70
C ALA A 61 3.44 -0.40 18.19
N ARG A 62 2.61 0.54 18.67
CA ARG A 62 2.49 0.88 20.10
C ARG A 62 1.89 -0.24 20.93
N LEU A 63 0.86 -0.92 20.41
CA LEU A 63 0.19 -2.00 21.11
C LEU A 63 1.07 -3.24 21.30
N LEU A 64 1.95 -3.50 20.33
CA LEU A 64 2.83 -4.68 20.29
C LEU A 64 4.23 -4.44 20.90
N SER A 65 4.54 -3.20 21.29
CA SER A 65 5.82 -2.84 21.94
C SER A 65 5.68 -2.87 23.46
#